data_AF-A0A8J1TRB3-F1
#
_entry.id   AF-A0A8J1TRB3-F1
#
_cell.length_a   1.000
_cell.length_b   1.000
_cell.length_c   1.000
_cell.angle_alpha   90.00
_cell.angle_beta   90.00
_cell.angle_gamma   90.00
#
_symmetry.space_group_name_H-M   'P 1'
#
loop_
_entity.id
_entity.type
_entity.pdbx_description
1 polymer ?
#
loop_
_entity_poly.entity_id
_entity_poly.type
_entity_poly.pdbx_seq_one_letter_code
_entity_poly.pdbx_strand_id
1 'polypeptide(L)'
;RRTDKCQPCTSTFTEESVPWKAIILLVLLLKICIVMLAIPPDAFSDSYLREMVQVENLTGDFTLFFINGAKLSVYDLLWHVLQSFLAGLGICYIGVTVTYFDSLKPGICPPSPLSPRKYRALSGHTFHSSYIMAILNGAMTFFYLLWEQRSQYF
;
A
#
# COMPACT_ATOMS: atom_id res chain seq x y z
N ARG A 1 10.11 -23.10 -37.78
CA ARG A 1 9.44 -23.40 -36.50
C ARG A 1 10.49 -23.24 -35.40
N ARG A 2 10.58 -22.06 -34.77
CA ARG A 2 11.61 -21.73 -33.77
C ARG A 2 11.22 -22.43 -32.47
N THR A 3 11.97 -23.46 -32.09
CA THR A 3 11.82 -24.11 -30.79
C THR A 3 12.54 -23.23 -29.78
N ASP A 4 11.83 -22.24 -29.24
CA ASP A 4 12.29 -21.49 -28.08
C ASP A 4 12.12 -22.43 -26.87
N LYS A 5 13.10 -23.33 -26.72
CA LYS A 5 13.23 -24.15 -25.52
C LYS A 5 13.48 -23.16 -24.39
N CYS A 6 12.49 -22.99 -23.51
CA CYS A 6 12.77 -22.54 -22.15
C CYS A 6 13.88 -23.45 -21.62
N GLN A 7 15.11 -22.93 -21.52
CA GLN A 7 16.17 -23.68 -20.86
C GLN A 7 15.68 -23.97 -19.45
N PRO A 8 15.67 -25.24 -19.00
CA PRO A 8 15.39 -25.54 -17.61
C PRO A 8 16.42 -24.78 -16.80
N CYS A 9 15.96 -23.96 -15.85
CA CYS A 9 16.82 -23.29 -14.90
C CYS A 9 17.54 -24.37 -14.10
N THR A 10 18.72 -24.80 -14.55
CA THR A 10 19.62 -25.62 -13.75
C THR A 10 19.96 -24.80 -12.50
N SER A 11 19.53 -25.35 -11.38
CA SER A 11 19.60 -24.75 -10.06
C SER A 11 21.01 -24.92 -9.51
N THR A 12 21.91 -24.00 -9.87
CA THR A 12 22.96 -23.63 -8.92
C THR A 12 22.31 -22.66 -7.96
N PHE A 13 21.81 -23.19 -6.84
CA PHE A 13 21.40 -22.39 -5.69
C PHE A 13 22.69 -21.86 -5.07
N THR A 14 23.26 -20.81 -5.65
CA THR A 14 24.16 -19.96 -4.85
C THR A 14 23.26 -19.39 -3.77
N GLU A 15 23.56 -19.69 -2.51
CA GLU A 15 22.99 -19.01 -1.33
C GLU A 15 23.21 -17.51 -1.47
N GLU A 16 22.46 -16.84 -2.34
CA GLU A 16 22.33 -15.40 -2.30
C GLU A 16 21.38 -15.15 -1.14
N SER A 17 22.02 -15.00 0.02
CA SER A 17 21.44 -14.79 1.33
C SER A 17 20.11 -14.07 1.23
N VAL A 18 19.07 -14.68 1.80
CA VAL A 18 17.75 -14.09 2.01
C VAL A 18 17.89 -12.57 2.21
N PRO A 19 17.21 -11.72 1.43
CA PRO A 19 17.34 -10.27 1.55
C PRO A 19 16.65 -9.84 2.85
N TRP A 20 17.32 -10.06 3.97
CA TRP A 20 16.85 -9.81 5.32
C TRP A 20 16.37 -8.36 5.48
N LYS A 21 16.97 -7.43 4.73
CA LYS A 21 16.54 -6.03 4.63
C LYS A 21 15.10 -5.90 4.10
N ALA A 22 14.72 -6.68 3.10
CA ALA A 22 13.37 -6.70 2.54
C ALA A 22 12.37 -7.35 3.51
N ILE A 23 12.76 -8.41 4.22
CA ILE A 23 11.91 -9.03 5.25
C ILE A 23 11.69 -8.09 6.43
N ILE A 24 12.74 -7.42 6.91
CA ILE A 24 12.62 -6.41 7.98
C ILE A 24 11.72 -5.27 7.52
N LEU A 25 11.89 -4.78 6.28
CA LEU A 25 11.02 -3.74 5.72
C LEU A 25 9.55 -4.22 5.62
N LEU A 26 9.31 -5.46 5.20
CA LEU A 26 7.97 -6.07 5.17
C LEU A 26 7.32 -6.10 6.56
N VAL A 27 8.06 -6.57 7.58
CA VAL A 27 7.57 -6.63 8.96
C VAL A 27 7.31 -5.24 9.52
N LEU A 28 8.16 -4.27 9.21
CA LEU A 28 7.96 -2.87 9.62
C LEU A 28 6.73 -2.26 8.94
N LEU A 29 6.54 -2.48 7.64
CA LEU A 29 5.37 -2.00 6.90
C LEU A 29 4.08 -2.65 7.39
N LEU A 30 4.09 -3.95 7.69
CA LEU A 30 2.95 -4.65 8.28
C LEU A 30 2.61 -4.07 9.66
N LYS A 31 3.63 -3.82 10.50
CA LYS A 31 3.43 -3.18 11.80
C LYS A 31 2.86 -1.77 11.67
N ILE A 32 3.35 -0.97 10.71
CA ILE A 32 2.80 0.37 10.44
C ILE A 32 1.34 0.25 9.97
N CYS A 33 1.01 -0.69 9.09
CA CYS A 33 -0.38 -0.92 8.67
C CYS A 33 -1.28 -1.28 9.85
N ILE A 34 -0.83 -2.20 10.72
CA ILE A 34 -1.58 -2.59 11.92
C ILE A 34 -1.77 -1.41 12.87
N VAL A 35 -0.73 -0.61 13.11
CA VAL A 35 -0.83 0.60 13.95
C VAL A 35 -1.78 1.62 13.34
N MET A 36 -1.74 1.83 12.03
CA MET A 36 -2.62 2.77 11.32
C MET A 36 -4.09 2.31 11.30
N LEU A 37 -4.34 1.00 11.24
CA LEU A 37 -5.68 0.40 11.38
C LEU A 37 -6.19 0.42 12.83
N ALA A 38 -5.29 0.43 13.82
CA ALA A 38 -5.66 0.48 15.24
C ALA A 38 -6.02 1.88 15.73
N ILE A 39 -5.69 2.93 14.95
CA ILE A 39 -6.12 4.30 15.26
C ILE A 39 -7.56 4.44 14.76
N PRO A 40 -8.53 4.66 15.66
CA PRO A 40 -9.90 4.86 15.25
C PRO A 40 -10.00 6.18 14.44
N PRO A 41 -10.73 6.18 13.32
CA PRO A 41 -10.75 7.30 12.35
C PRO A 41 -11.20 8.63 12.98
N ASP A 42 -11.99 8.55 14.03
CA ASP A 42 -12.64 9.60 14.79
C ASP A 42 -11.78 10.18 15.93
N ALA A 43 -10.68 9.52 16.35
CA ALA A 43 -9.88 9.99 17.48
C ALA A 43 -9.27 11.38 17.25
N PHE A 44 -8.90 11.70 16.01
CA PHE A 44 -8.36 13.01 15.67
C PHE A 44 -9.48 14.06 15.60
N SER A 45 -10.58 13.73 14.94
CA SER A 45 -11.71 14.62 14.64
C SER A 45 -12.41 15.08 15.93
N ASP A 46 -12.57 14.18 16.90
CA ASP A 46 -13.18 14.47 18.20
C ASP A 46 -12.37 15.46 19.05
N SER A 47 -11.04 15.34 19.02
CA SER A 47 -10.17 16.26 19.75
C SER A 47 -10.24 17.67 19.19
N TYR A 48 -10.28 17.79 17.85
CA TYR A 48 -10.36 19.06 17.15
C TYR A 48 -11.74 19.72 17.27
N LEU A 49 -12.83 18.93 17.22
CA LEU A 49 -14.20 19.43 17.42
C LEU A 49 -14.38 20.10 18.78
N ARG A 50 -13.84 19.51 19.86
CA ARG A 50 -13.90 20.11 21.20
C ARG A 50 -13.20 21.46 21.24
N GLU A 51 -12.05 21.57 20.59
CA GLU A 51 -11.30 22.83 20.51
C GLU A 51 -12.07 23.89 19.70
N MET A 52 -12.71 23.51 18.60
CA MET A 52 -13.53 24.42 17.78
C MET A 52 -14.76 24.94 18.54
N VAL A 53 -15.50 24.07 19.24
CA VAL A 53 -16.65 24.47 20.05
C VAL A 53 -16.23 25.42 21.18
N GLN A 54 -15.04 25.22 21.75
CA GLN A 54 -14.52 26.13 22.76
C GLN A 54 -14.15 27.50 22.19
N VAL A 55 -13.55 27.55 20.99
CA VAL A 55 -13.24 28.80 20.28
C VAL A 55 -14.52 29.54 19.90
N GLU A 56 -15.55 28.85 19.40
CA GLU A 56 -16.85 29.45 19.08
C GLU A 56 -17.49 30.12 20.30
N ASN A 57 -17.51 29.42 21.45
CA ASN A 57 -18.04 29.97 22.70
C ASN A 57 -17.28 31.23 23.17
N LEU A 58 -16.02 31.41 22.77
CA LEU A 58 -15.19 32.55 23.15
C LEU A 58 -15.32 33.74 22.18
N THR A 59 -15.38 33.49 20.87
CA THR A 59 -15.41 34.55 19.85
C THR A 59 -16.81 34.92 19.37
N GLY A 60 -17.77 34.00 19.43
CA GLY A 60 -19.10 34.17 18.84
C GLY A 60 -19.09 34.40 17.32
N ASP A 61 -17.95 34.15 16.66
CA ASP A 61 -17.77 34.40 15.23
C ASP A 61 -18.15 33.17 14.41
N PHE A 62 -19.36 33.22 13.85
CA PHE A 62 -19.88 32.22 12.94
C PHE A 62 -18.95 31.99 11.74
N THR A 63 -18.31 33.03 11.19
CA THR A 63 -17.42 32.90 10.03
C THR A 63 -16.22 32.00 10.34
N LEU A 64 -15.66 32.16 11.54
CA LEU A 64 -14.53 31.38 12.01
C LEU A 64 -14.92 29.91 12.23
N PHE A 65 -16.13 29.66 12.72
CA PHE A 65 -16.70 28.32 12.83
C PHE A 65 -16.79 27.60 11.47
N PHE A 66 -17.32 28.26 10.43
CA PHE A 66 -17.38 27.66 9.08
C PHE A 66 -16.01 27.35 8.51
N ILE A 67 -15.05 28.28 8.66
CA ILE A 67 -13.69 28.09 8.14
C ILE A 67 -13.01 26.91 8.82
N ASN A 68 -13.12 26.80 10.15
CA ASN A 68 -12.49 25.71 10.88
C ASN A 68 -13.21 24.37 10.66
N GLY A 69 -14.54 24.37 10.53
CA GLY A 69 -15.31 23.18 10.13
C GLY A 69 -14.92 22.67 8.73
N ALA A 70 -14.75 23.59 7.77
CA ALA A 70 -14.26 23.24 6.43
C ALA A 70 -12.84 22.65 6.46
N LYS A 71 -11.94 23.23 7.28
CA LYS A 71 -10.59 22.67 7.47
C LYS A 71 -10.65 21.26 8.05
N LEU A 72 -11.45 21.05 9.10
CA LEU A 72 -11.60 19.73 9.72
C LEU A 72 -12.10 18.69 8.69
N SER A 73 -13.11 19.03 7.89
CA SER A 73 -13.62 18.14 6.84
C SER A 73 -12.55 17.78 5.81
N VAL A 74 -11.70 18.73 5.41
CA VAL A 74 -10.59 18.46 4.49
C VAL A 74 -9.52 17.58 5.14
N TYR A 75 -9.14 17.84 6.40
CA TYR A 75 -8.17 17.02 7.12
C TYR A 75 -8.66 15.59 7.32
N ASP A 76 -9.94 15.43 7.67
CA ASP A 76 -10.59 14.14 7.84
C ASP A 76 -10.56 13.37 6.52
N LEU A 77 -10.97 13.97 5.41
CA LEU A 77 -10.90 13.36 4.08
C LEU A 77 -9.46 12.94 3.71
N LEU A 78 -8.47 13.82 3.94
CA LEU A 78 -7.06 13.53 3.64
C LEU A 78 -6.51 12.38 4.48
N TRP A 79 -6.92 12.29 5.75
CA TRP A 79 -6.53 11.21 6.65
C TRP A 79 -7.02 9.85 6.16
N HIS A 80 -8.30 9.76 5.80
CA HIS A 80 -8.93 8.55 5.25
C HIS A 80 -8.27 8.11 3.93
N VAL A 81 -8.02 9.05 3.01
CA VAL A 81 -7.31 8.78 1.75
C VAL A 81 -5.89 8.27 2.03
N LEU A 82 -5.17 8.87 2.97
CA LEU A 82 -3.82 8.47 3.32
C LEU A 82 -3.79 7.05 3.93
N GLN A 83 -4.71 6.74 4.85
CA GLN A 83 -4.83 5.40 5.44
C GLN A 83 -5.12 4.35 4.37
N SER A 84 -6.11 4.59 3.51
CA SER A 84 -6.47 3.69 2.41
C SER A 84 -5.30 3.47 1.45
N PHE A 85 -4.55 4.54 1.14
CA PHE A 85 -3.39 4.48 0.25
C PHE A 85 -2.25 3.64 0.85
N LEU A 86 -1.93 3.86 2.12
CA LEU A 86 -0.90 3.11 2.82
C LEU A 86 -1.27 1.62 2.96
N ALA A 87 -2.53 1.30 3.23
CA ALA A 87 -3.02 -0.07 3.29
C ALA A 87 -2.90 -0.77 1.91
N GLY A 88 -3.32 -0.09 0.83
CA GLY A 88 -3.20 -0.60 -0.53
C GLY A 88 -1.73 -0.83 -0.94
N LEU A 89 -0.83 0.11 -0.61
CA LEU A 89 0.61 -0.05 -0.82
C LEU A 89 1.19 -1.22 -0.02
N GLY A 90 0.77 -1.39 1.23
CA GLY A 90 1.20 -2.51 2.08
C GLY A 90 0.85 -3.86 1.48
N ILE A 91 -0.40 -4.03 1.04
CA ILE A 91 -0.86 -5.28 0.41
C ILE A 91 -0.15 -5.54 -0.91
N CYS A 92 0.04 -4.50 -1.74
CA CYS A 92 0.83 -4.60 -2.97
C CYS A 92 2.26 -5.07 -2.68
N TYR A 93 2.93 -4.44 -1.70
CA TYR A 93 4.29 -4.78 -1.32
C TYR A 93 4.43 -6.21 -0.79
N ILE A 94 3.49 -6.64 0.05
CA ILE A 94 3.43 -8.02 0.55
C ILE A 94 3.25 -9.00 -0.61
N GLY A 95 2.28 -8.76 -1.51
CA GLY A 95 2.02 -9.64 -2.65
C GLY A 95 3.22 -9.76 -3.60
N VAL A 96 3.91 -8.64 -3.87
CA VAL A 96 5.14 -8.63 -4.69
C VAL A 96 6.27 -9.38 -3.98
N THR A 97 6.39 -9.25 -2.66
CA THR A 97 7.43 -9.91 -1.86
C THR A 97 7.21 -11.41 -1.78
N VAL A 98 5.97 -11.86 -1.55
CA VAL A 98 5.61 -13.29 -1.60
C VAL A 98 5.91 -13.88 -2.98
N THR A 99 5.52 -13.19 -4.04
CA THR A 99 5.82 -13.62 -5.42
C THR A 99 7.33 -13.69 -5.67
N TYR A 100 8.10 -12.77 -5.11
CA TYR A 100 9.56 -12.77 -5.20
C TYR A 100 10.21 -13.96 -4.47
N PHE A 101 9.69 -14.34 -3.30
CA PHE A 101 10.18 -15.52 -2.56
C PHE A 101 9.74 -16.85 -3.16
N ASP A 102 8.58 -16.89 -3.81
CA ASP A 102 8.07 -18.06 -4.55
C ASP A 102 8.83 -18.29 -5.89
N SER A 103 9.63 -17.31 -6.31
CA SER A 103 10.40 -17.38 -7.54
C SER A 103 11.54 -18.40 -7.44
N LEU A 104 11.67 -19.30 -8.42
CA LEU A 104 12.75 -20.30 -8.50
C LEU A 104 14.15 -19.67 -8.52
N LYS A 105 14.28 -18.48 -9.13
CA LYS A 105 15.45 -17.60 -9.07
C LYS A 105 14.96 -16.17 -8.88
N PRO A 106 15.18 -15.56 -7.70
CA PRO A 106 14.66 -14.23 -7.41
C PRO A 106 15.14 -13.20 -8.45
N GLY A 107 14.20 -12.48 -9.07
CA GLY A 107 14.52 -11.43 -10.05
C GLY A 107 14.91 -11.91 -11.45
N ILE A 108 15.00 -13.22 -11.69
CA ILE A 108 15.28 -13.83 -12.99
C ILE A 108 14.09 -14.66 -13.49
N CYS A 109 13.45 -15.44 -12.59
CA CYS A 109 12.29 -16.27 -12.91
C CYS A 109 11.27 -16.29 -11.76
N PRO A 110 10.25 -15.41 -11.78
CA PRO A 110 10.02 -14.29 -12.71
C PRO A 110 10.86 -13.02 -12.52
N PRO A 111 11.00 -12.19 -13.57
CA PRO A 111 11.58 -10.85 -13.44
C PRO A 111 10.64 -9.94 -12.63
N SER A 112 11.18 -9.23 -11.64
CA SER A 112 10.40 -8.22 -10.90
C SER A 112 10.08 -7.00 -11.80
N PRO A 113 8.98 -6.27 -11.55
CA PRO A 113 8.61 -5.10 -12.36
C PRO A 113 9.68 -3.99 -12.37
N LEU A 114 10.49 -3.90 -11.30
CA LEU A 114 11.59 -2.92 -11.16
C LEU A 114 12.94 -3.44 -11.67
N SER A 115 13.02 -4.67 -12.17
CA SER A 115 14.28 -5.24 -12.65
C SER A 115 14.78 -4.54 -13.94
N PRO A 116 16.10 -4.41 -14.14
CA PRO A 116 16.68 -3.83 -15.36
C PRO A 116 16.20 -4.53 -16.64
N ARG A 117 16.03 -3.75 -17.72
CA ARG A 117 15.48 -4.21 -19.02
C ARG A 117 16.22 -5.43 -19.59
N LYS A 118 17.52 -5.58 -19.30
CA LYS A 118 18.34 -6.74 -19.70
C LYS A 118 17.81 -8.05 -19.14
N TYR A 119 17.37 -8.08 -17.88
CA TYR A 119 16.84 -9.29 -17.22
C TYR A 119 15.40 -9.60 -17.65
N ARG A 120 14.59 -8.56 -17.91
CA ARG A 120 13.23 -8.72 -18.50
C ARG A 120 13.23 -9.29 -19.92
N ALA A 121 14.25 -9.01 -20.71
CA ALA A 121 14.36 -9.51 -22.09
C ALA A 121 14.77 -11.01 -22.14
N LEU A 122 15.50 -11.49 -21.14
CA LEU A 122 15.98 -12.87 -21.03
C LEU A 122 14.86 -13.87 -20.65
N SER A 123 13.82 -13.42 -19.95
CA SER A 123 12.71 -14.26 -19.49
C SER A 123 11.58 -14.45 -20.51
N GLY A 124 11.62 -13.79 -21.67
CA GLY A 124 10.51 -13.76 -22.63
C GLY A 124 9.29 -12.96 -22.13
N HIS A 125 8.25 -12.82 -22.97
CA HIS A 125 7.00 -12.09 -22.70
C HIS A 125 6.22 -12.71 -21.54
N THR A 126 6.62 -12.42 -20.30
CA THR A 126 5.86 -12.84 -19.13
C THR A 126 6.12 -11.84 -18.02
N PHE A 127 5.47 -10.69 -18.11
CA PHE A 127 5.02 -10.01 -16.90
C PHE A 127 4.17 -11.05 -16.15
N HIS A 128 4.73 -11.67 -15.11
CA HIS A 128 4.02 -12.76 -14.44
C HIS A 128 2.72 -12.23 -13.85
N SER A 129 1.63 -12.95 -14.14
CA SER A 129 0.28 -12.62 -13.69
C SER A 129 0.23 -12.43 -12.18
N SER A 130 1.05 -13.14 -11.41
CA SER A 130 1.17 -12.99 -9.95
C SER A 130 1.54 -11.57 -9.51
N TYR A 131 2.47 -10.89 -10.17
CA TYR A 131 2.80 -9.50 -9.86
C TYR A 131 1.67 -8.54 -10.21
N ILE A 132 0.97 -8.78 -11.32
CA ILE A 132 -0.18 -7.97 -11.73
C ILE A 132 -1.30 -8.14 -10.70
N MET A 133 -1.58 -9.37 -10.28
CA MET A 133 -2.59 -9.65 -9.25
C MET A 133 -2.22 -9.01 -7.91
N ALA A 134 -0.94 -9.00 -7.52
CA ALA A 134 -0.50 -8.30 -6.31
C ALA A 134 -0.79 -6.78 -6.37
N ILE A 135 -0.52 -6.14 -7.51
CA ILE A 135 -0.82 -4.72 -7.71
C ILE A 135 -2.33 -4.47 -7.73
N LEU A 136 -3.10 -5.32 -8.42
CA LEU A 136 -4.56 -5.22 -8.47
C LEU A 136 -5.19 -5.40 -7.09
N ASN A 137 -4.68 -6.33 -6.28
CA ASN A 137 -5.16 -6.52 -4.90
C ASN A 137 -4.91 -5.28 -4.04
N GLY A 138 -3.75 -4.64 -4.17
CA GLY A 138 -3.46 -3.37 -3.52
C GLY A 138 -4.41 -2.25 -3.96
N ALA A 139 -4.66 -2.13 -5.27
CA ALA A 139 -5.59 -1.14 -5.82
C ALA A 139 -7.04 -1.39 -5.37
N MET A 140 -7.51 -2.65 -5.41
CA MET A 140 -8.84 -3.01 -4.93
C MET A 140 -9.00 -2.70 -3.44
N THR A 141 -7.97 -2.97 -2.63
CA THR A 141 -8.02 -2.64 -1.19
C THR A 141 -8.12 -1.13 -0.98
N PHE A 142 -7.35 -0.33 -1.72
CA PHE A 142 -7.44 1.12 -1.66
C PHE A 142 -8.87 1.61 -1.93
N PHE A 143 -9.48 1.16 -3.03
CA PHE A 143 -10.85 1.58 -3.39
C PHE A 143 -11.90 1.04 -2.41
N TYR A 144 -11.73 -0.19 -1.92
CA TYR A 144 -12.62 -0.79 -0.94
C TYR A 144 -12.61 -0.02 0.37
N LEU A 145 -11.43 0.27 0.93
CA LEU A 145 -11.32 1.03 2.18
C LEU A 145 -11.82 2.47 2.03
N LEU A 146 -11.51 3.12 0.91
CA LEU A 146 -12.01 4.47 0.65
C LEU A 146 -13.54 4.50 0.53
N TRP A 147 -14.12 3.47 -0.08
CA TRP A 147 -15.57 3.31 -0.17
C TRP A 147 -16.21 3.00 1.19
N GLU A 148 -15.64 2.07 1.94
CA GLU A 148 -16.12 1.66 3.26
C GLU A 148 -16.09 2.85 4.23
N GLN A 149 -14.96 3.57 4.28
CA GLN A 149 -14.82 4.77 5.10
C GLN A 149 -15.85 5.82 4.72
N ARG A 150 -16.08 6.07 3.43
CA ARG A 150 -17.15 6.98 2.97
C ARG A 150 -18.54 6.50 3.42
N SER A 151 -18.81 5.20 3.37
CA SER A 151 -20.13 4.64 3.69
C SER A 151 -20.52 4.79 5.15
N GLN A 152 -19.55 4.93 6.07
CA GLN A 152 -19.83 5.17 7.49
C GLN A 152 -20.35 6.58 7.79
N TYR A 153 -20.24 7.52 6.85
CA TYR A 153 -20.68 8.91 7.00
C TYR A 153 -22.03 9.24 6.34
N PHE A 154 -22.68 8.28 5.68
CA PHE A 154 -23.98 8.42 5.00
C PHE A 154 -25.01 7.44 5.57
#